data_AF-A0A368GRI6-F1
#
_entry.id   AF-A0A368GRI6-F1
#
_cell.length_a   1.000
_cell.length_b   1.000
_cell.length_c   1.000
_cell.angle_alpha   90.00
_cell.angle_beta   90.00
_cell.angle_gamma   90.00
#
_symmetry.space_group_name_H-M   'P 1'
#
loop_
_entity.id
_entity.type
_entity.pdbx_description
1 polymer ?
#
loop_
_entity_poly.entity_id
_entity_poly.type
_entity_poly.pdbx_seq_one_letter_code
_entity_poly.pdbx_strand_id
1 'polypeptide(L)' 'MGVLTVVISKEVGTYVINKQSPNRQLWLSSPVSGPKRYDLVDKRWVYSHNNEALDSLLTREFRKIFATEDIDFRQNI' A
#
# COMPACT_ATOMS: atom_id res chain seq x y z
N MET A 1 -9.35 13.71 -8.24
CA MET A 1 -8.51 13.50 -7.05
C MET A 1 -9.08 12.35 -6.26
N GLY A 2 -8.26 11.44 -5.73
CA GLY A 2 -8.76 10.32 -4.93
C GLY A 2 -7.74 9.99 -3.84
N VAL A 3 -8.12 10.27 -2.59
CA VAL A 3 -7.32 9.96 -1.41
C VAL A 3 -8.12 8.97 -0.58
N LEU A 4 -7.52 7.83 -0.26
CA LEU A 4 -8.04 6.85 0.68
C LEU A 4 -7.19 6.95 1.95
N THR A 5 -7.84 7.28 3.06
CA THR A 5 -7.21 7.33 4.38
C THR A 5 -7.76 6.18 5.22
N VAL A 6 -6.87 5.35 5.76
CA VAL A 6 -7.23 4.20 6.60
C VAL A 6 -6.56 4.34 7.95
N VAL A 7 -7.36 4.61 8.98
CA VAL A 7 -6.90 4.70 10.37
C VAL A 7 -7.04 3.32 11.01
N ILE A 8 -5.95 2.73 11.48
CA ILE A 8 -5.96 1.39 12.05
C ILE A 8 -6.18 1.44 13.57
N SER A 9 -5.27 2.12 14.28
CA SER A 9 -5.37 2.39 15.71
C SER A 9 -4.43 3.56 16.08
N LYS A 10 -4.45 4.02 17.33
CA LYS A 10 -3.52 5.06 17.80
C LYS A 10 -2.07 4.58 17.80
N GLU A 11 -1.85 3.29 18.07
CA GLU A 11 -0.54 2.65 18.21
C GLU A 11 0.06 2.30 16.85
N VAL A 12 -0.76 1.87 15.89
CA VAL A 12 -0.33 1.51 14.54
C VAL A 12 -0.24 2.73 13.63
N GLY A 13 -1.18 3.68 13.75
CA GLY A 13 -1.24 4.88 12.93
C GLY A 13 -2.14 4.75 11.69
N THR A 14 -1.82 5.58 10.69
CA THR A 14 -2.71 5.85 9.55
C THR A 14 -1.99 5.57 8.23
N TYR A 15 -2.66 4.81 7.36
CA TYR A 15 -2.27 4.65 5.96
C TYR A 15 -2.96 5.73 5.12
N VAL A 16 -2.22 6.29 4.16
CA VAL A 16 -2.79 7.19 3.15
C VAL A 16 -2.40 6.69 1.77
N ILE A 17 -3.38 6.41 0.92
CA ILE A 17 -3.18 6.04 -0.48
C ILE A 17 -3.77 7.15 -1.34
N ASN A 18 -2.93 7.77 -2.17
CA ASN A 18 -3.32 8.88 -3.03
C ASN A 18 -3.13 8.51 -4.49
N LYS A 19 -4.17 8.67 -5.30
CA LYS A 19 -4.13 8.50 -6.74
C LYS A 19 -3.59 9.76 -7.42
N GLN A 20 -2.38 9.66 -7.97
CA GLN A 20 -1.70 10.71 -8.71
C GLN A 20 -1.92 10.53 -10.22
N SER A 21 -3.11 10.88 -10.70
CA SER A 21 -3.50 10.71 -12.11
C SER A 21 -2.53 11.33 -13.12
N PRO A 22 -2.01 12.57 -12.94
CA PRO A 22 -1.11 13.17 -13.92
C PRO A 22 0.18 12.36 -14.13
N ASN A 23 0.70 11.78 -13.04
CA ASN A 23 1.94 11.00 -13.07
C ASN A 23 1.69 9.51 -13.34
N ARG A 24 0.42 9.09 -13.43
CA ARG A 24 0.00 7.68 -13.50
C ARG A 24 0.57 6.83 -12.36
N GLN A 25 0.58 7.41 -11.15
CA GLN A 25 1.15 6.79 -9.96
C GLN A 25 0.12 6.59 -8.85
N LEU A 26 0.42 5.64 -7.96
CA LEU A 26 -0.15 5.58 -6.62
C LEU A 26 0.92 5.95 -5.60
N TRP A 27 0.58 6.87 -4.69
CA TRP A 27 1.44 7.21 -3.58
C TRP A 27 0.87 6.61 -2.30
N LEU A 28 1.71 5.89 -1.57
CA LEU A 28 1.40 5.34 -0.26
C LEU A 28 2.17 6.11 0.80
N SER A 29 1.52 6.43 1.90
CA SER A 29 2.14 6.70 3.19
C SER A 29 1.78 5.54 4.11
N SER A 30 2.72 4.66 4.42
CA SER A 30 2.55 3.60 5.42
C SER A 30 3.12 4.08 6.76
N PRO A 31 2.43 3.88 7.89
CA PRO A 31 2.98 4.15 9.20
C PRO A 31 4.05 3.12 9.62
N VAL A 32 4.16 1.99 8.90
CA VAL A 32 5.12 0.91 9.19
C VAL A 32 6.40 1.07 8.36
N SER A 33 6.27 1.42 7.08
CA SER A 33 7.41 1.44 6.15
C SER A 33 7.63 2.77 5.43
N GLY A 34 6.90 3.82 5.81
CA GLY A 34 7.05 5.17 5.27
C GLY A 34 6.47 5.34 3.86
N PRO A 35 6.80 6.46 3.19
CA PRO A 35 6.22 6.80 1.90
C PRO A 35 6.80 5.97 0.76
N LYS A 36 5.96 5.60 -0.21
CA LYS A 36 6.34 4.89 -1.45
C LYS A 36 5.55 5.43 -2.63
N ARG A 37 6.18 5.43 -3.80
CA ARG A 37 5.55 5.81 -5.08
C ARG A 37 5.56 4.59 -5.99
N TYR A 38 4.39 4.19 -6.44
CA TYR A 38 4.20 3.01 -7.25
C TYR A 38 3.84 3.40 -8.68
N ASP A 39 4.52 2.76 -9.62
CA ASP A 39 4.23 2.84 -11.04
C ASP A 39 3.43 1.61 -11.47
N LEU A 40 2.59 1.76 -12.49
CA LEU A 40 1.81 0.65 -13.04
C LEU A 40 2.68 -0.16 -14.02
N VAL A 41 3.03 -1.40 -13.66
CA VAL A 41 3.82 -2.34 -14.46
C VAL A 41 3.05 -3.65 -14.55
N ASP A 42 2.75 -4.12 -15.76
CA ASP A 42 2.01 -5.38 -16.00
C ASP A 42 0.74 -5.52 -15.15
N LYS A 43 -0.05 -4.44 -15.09
CA LYS A 43 -1.29 -4.30 -14.30
C LYS A 43 -1.11 -4.35 -12.78
N ARG A 44 0.12 -4.29 -12.26
CA ARG A 44 0.42 -4.21 -10.83
C ARG A 44 1.10 -2.91 -10.47
N TRP A 45 0.83 -2.42 -9.27
CA TRP A 45 1.47 -1.23 -8.74
C TRP A 45 2.80 -1.62 -8.09
N VAL A 46 3.92 -1.27 -8.70
CA VAL A 46 5.27 -1.72 -8.31
C VAL A 46 6.12 -0.54 -7.84
N TYR A 47 6.79 -0.72 -6.71
CA TYR A 47 7.75 0.25 -6.20
C TYR A 47 9.12 -0.03 -6.81
N SER A 48 9.62 0.91 -7.62
CA SER A 48 10.85 0.72 -8.41
C SER A 48 12.12 0.52 -7.59
N HIS A 49 12.16 0.98 -6.33
CA HIS A 49 13.38 0.91 -5.52
C HIS A 49 13.73 -0.52 -5.07
N ASN A 50 12.72 -1.33 -4.75
CA ASN A 50 12.91 -2.70 -4.26
C ASN A 50 12.10 -3.75 -5.04
N ASN A 51 11.43 -3.33 -6.11
CA ASN A 51 10.57 -4.15 -6.97
C ASN A 51 9.42 -4.84 -6.21
N GLU A 52 8.99 -4.30 -5.07
CA GLU A 52 7.88 -4.82 -4.28
C GLU A 52 6.54 -4.25 -4.81
N ALA A 53 5.55 -5.12 -4.97
CA ALA A 53 4.21 -4.71 -5.38
C ALA A 53 3.38 -4.23 -4.17
N LEU A 54 2.51 -3.24 -4.39
CA LEU A 54 1.69 -2.60 -3.36
C LEU A 54 0.83 -3.61 -2.60
N ASP A 55 0.17 -4.51 -3.33
CA ASP A 55 -0.67 -5.59 -2.78
C ASP A 55 0.12 -6.54 -1.86
N SER A 56 1.36 -6.83 -2.23
CA SER A 56 2.27 -7.72 -1.50
C SER A 56 2.76 -7.05 -0.21
N LEU A 57 3.11 -5.75 -0.29
CA LEU A 57 3.46 -4.94 0.87
C LEU A 57 2.28 -4.83 1.85
N LEU A 58 1.09 -4.48 1.36
CA LEU A 58 -0.10 -4.35 2.20
C LEU A 58 -0.47 -5.69 2.87
N THR A 59 -0.33 -6.80 2.14
CA THR A 59 -0.58 -8.15 2.69
C THR A 59 0.37 -8.42 3.86
N ARG A 60 1.67 -8.22 3.65
CA ARG A 60 2.70 -8.43 4.68
C ARG A 60 2.50 -7.53 5.90
N GLU A 61 2.22 -6.24 5.69
CA GLU A 61 2.05 -5.28 6.78
C GLU A 61 0.78 -5.58 7.59
N PHE A 62 -0.36 -5.84 6.94
CA PHE A 62 -1.62 -6.11 7.63
C PHE A 62 -1.61 -7.45 8.37
N ARG A 63 -1.03 -8.51 7.80
CA ARG A 63 -0.84 -9.78 8.53
C ARG A 63 -0.05 -9.60 9.80
N LYS A 64 1.03 -8.81 9.74
CA LYS A 64 1.86 -8.49 10.91
C LYS A 64 1.09 -7.65 11.95
N ILE A 65 0.31 -6.67 11.52
CA ILE A 65 -0.47 -5.79 12.41
C ILE A 65 -1.57 -6.58 13.13
N PHE A 66 -2.31 -7.42 12.40
CA PHE A 66 -3.47 -8.14 12.93
C PHE A 66 -3.12 -9.56 13.43
N ALA A 67 -1.84 -9.95 13.38
CA ALA A 67 -1.34 -11.26 13.79
C ALA A 67 -2.16 -12.42 13.21
N THR A 68 -2.47 -12.35 11.91
CA THR A 68 -3.25 -13.37 11.19
C THR A 68 -2.66 -13.61 9.79
N GLU A 69 -2.87 -14.80 9.25
CA GLU A 69 -2.53 -15.16 7.86
C GLU A 69 -3.72 -15.05 6.90
N ASP A 70 -4.92 -14.75 7.40
CA ASP A 70 -6.18 -14.78 6.63
C ASP A 70 -6.37 -13.57 5.70
N ILE A 71 -5.47 -12.59 5.76
CA ILE A 71 -5.53 -11.38 4.94
C ILE A 71 -4.70 -11.58 3.67
N ASP A 72 -5.28 -11.39 2.49
CA ASP A 72 -4.55 -11.42 1.21
C ASP A 72 -5.12 -10.40 0.20
N PHE A 73 -4.31 -9.40 -0.16
CA PHE A 73 -4.70 -8.39 -1.13
C PHE A 73 -4.30 -8.74 -2.57
N ARG A 74 -3.49 -9.79 -2.78
CA ARG A 74 -2.96 -10.16 -4.11
C ARG A 74 -4.02 -10.71 -5.07
N GLN A 75 -5.21 -11.03 -4.58
CA GLN A 75 -6.34 -11.49 -5.39
C GLN A 75 -7.30 -10.35 -5.80
N ASN A 76 -7.09 -9.13 -5.27
CA ASN A 76 -8.10 -8.07 -5.29
C ASN A 76 -7.63 -6.75 -5.92
N ILE A 77 -6.41 -6.69 -6.47
CA ILE A 77 -5.80 -5.47 -7.05
C ILE A 77 -5.19 -5.77 -8.41
#